data_AF-A0A526ZL95-F1
#
_entry.id   AF-A0A526ZL95-F1
#
_cell.length_a   1.000
_cell.length_b   1.000
_cell.length_c   1.000
_cell.angle_alpha   90.00
_cell.angle_beta   90.00
_cell.angle_gamma   90.00
#
_symmetry.space_group_name_H-M   'P 1'
#
loop_
_entity.id
_entity.type
_entity.pdbx_description
1 polymer ?
#
loop_
_entity_poly.entity_id
_entity_poly.type
_entity_poly.pdbx_seq_one_letter_code
_entity_poly.pdbx_strand_id
1 'polypeptide(L)' 'MKWTERGPKGKKAVKACMACLEGEGTADDARKAFKAATEEQRLLRSST' A
#
# COMPACT_ATOMS: atom_id res chain seq x y z
N MET A 1 -5.27 7.91 10.22
CA MET A 1 -3.96 8.10 9.56
C MET A 1 -4.18 8.76 8.21
N LYS A 2 -3.72 10.00 8.02
CA LYS A 2 -3.68 10.61 6.68
C LYS A 2 -2.31 10.29 6.09
N TRP A 3 -2.28 9.42 5.09
CA TRP A 3 -1.07 9.14 4.31
C TRP A 3 -0.91 10.24 3.27
N THR A 4 -0.38 11.39 3.69
CA THR A 4 -0.31 12.66 2.94
C THR A 4 0.73 12.62 1.82
N GLU A 5 1.88 12.01 2.06
CA GLU A 5 2.87 11.73 1.03
C GLU A 5 2.93 10.22 0.79
N ARG A 6 2.62 9.78 -0.43
CA ARG A 6 2.57 8.35 -0.75
C ARG A 6 3.85 7.85 -1.43
N GLY A 7 4.80 8.71 -1.80
CA GLY A 7 5.98 8.29 -2.57
C GLY A 7 5.61 7.51 -3.84
N PRO A 8 6.60 7.00 -4.59
CA PRO A 8 6.35 6.12 -5.73
C PRO A 8 5.70 4.79 -5.31
N LYS A 9 6.11 4.19 -4.17
CA LYS A 9 5.55 2.88 -3.77
C LYS A 9 4.14 2.98 -3.20
N GLY A 10 3.80 4.04 -2.48
CA GLY A 10 2.42 4.23 -2.01
C GLY A 10 1.45 4.58 -3.13
N LYS A 11 1.89 5.26 -4.20
CA LYS A 11 1.07 5.36 -5.44
C LYS A 11 0.77 3.97 -6.02
N LYS A 12 1.77 3.07 -6.03
CA LYS A 12 1.60 1.69 -6.48
C LYS A 12 0.66 0.89 -5.56
N ALA A 13 0.75 1.08 -4.25
CA ALA A 13 -0.16 0.46 -3.28
C ALA A 13 -1.62 0.89 -3.50
N VAL A 14 -1.86 2.18 -3.77
CA VAL A 14 -3.22 2.69 -4.07
C VAL A 14 -3.76 2.10 -5.35
N LYS A 15 -2.95 1.99 -6.40
CA LYS A 15 -3.35 1.34 -7.66
C LYS A 15 -3.70 -0.14 -7.44
N ALA A 16 -2.91 -0.86 -6.65
CA ALA A 16 -3.20 -2.26 -6.33
C ALA A 16 -4.52 -2.41 -5.56
N CYS A 17 -4.83 -1.49 -4.64
CA CYS A 17 -6.12 -1.45 -3.96
C CYS A 17 -7.29 -1.18 -4.93
N MET A 18 -7.14 -0.26 -5.89
CA MET A 18 -8.15 0.01 -6.91
C MET A 18 -8.39 -1.22 -7.80
N ALA A 19 -7.33 -1.85 -8.30
CA ALA A 19 -7.42 -3.07 -9.09
C ALA A 19 -8.13 -4.22 -8.33
N CYS A 20 -7.92 -4.33 -7.01
CA CYS A 20 -8.66 -5.30 -6.20
C CYS A 20 -10.16 -5.00 -6.14
N LEU A 21 -10.55 -3.73 -6.06
CA LEU A 21 -11.96 -3.32 -6.05
C LEU A 21 -12.62 -3.57 -7.41
N GLU A 22 -11.86 -3.44 -8.51
CA GLU A 22 -12.31 -3.69 -9.87
C GLU A 22 -12.29 -5.19 -10.25
N GLY A 23 -11.75 -6.05 -9.38
CA GLY A 23 -11.61 -7.50 -9.64
C GLY A 23 -10.44 -7.87 -10.55
N GLU A 24 -9.59 -6.89 -10.91
CA GLU A 24 -8.40 -7.06 -11.75
C GLU A 24 -7.13 -7.39 -10.95
N GLY A 25 -7.22 -7.47 -9.62
CA GLY A 25 -6.09 -7.77 -8.73
C GLY A 25 -6.50 -8.53 -7.49
N THR A 26 -5.51 -9.04 -6.74
CA THR A 26 -5.76 -9.81 -5.52
C THR A 26 -5.47 -9.00 -4.27
N ALA A 27 -6.21 -9.27 -3.20
CA ALA A 27 -5.97 -8.66 -1.89
C ALA A 27 -4.52 -8.88 -1.39
N ASP A 28 -3.87 -9.97 -1.80
CA ASP A 28 -2.46 -10.24 -1.50
C ASP A 28 -1.51 -9.26 -2.20
N ASP A 29 -1.77 -8.94 -3.48
CA ASP A 29 -1.00 -7.93 -4.23
C ASP A 29 -1.12 -6.55 -3.60
N ALA A 30 -2.33 -6.15 -3.21
CA ALA A 30 -2.55 -4.91 -2.48
C ALA A 30 -1.79 -4.90 -1.15
N ARG A 31 -1.82 -6.01 -0.39
CA ARG A 31 -1.10 -6.13 0.89
C ARG A 31 0.42 -6.06 0.71
N LYS A 32 0.97 -6.74 -0.30
CA LYS A 32 2.41 -6.67 -0.65
C LYS A 32 2.83 -5.25 -1.04
N ALA A 33 2.06 -4.61 -1.92
CA ALA A 33 2.35 -3.24 -2.35
C ALA A 33 2.26 -2.26 -1.18
N PHE A 34 1.30 -2.44 -0.27
CA PHE A 34 1.17 -1.62 0.94
C PHE A 34 2.35 -1.80 1.88
N LYS A 35 2.80 -3.04 2.14
CA LYS A 35 4.01 -3.30 2.96
C LYS A 35 5.23 -2.59 2.39
N ALA A 36 5.50 -2.77 1.09
CA ALA A 36 6.63 -2.13 0.42
C ALA A 36 6.58 -0.60 0.52
N ALA A 37 5.38 -0.02 0.48
CA ALA A 37 5.17 1.41 0.62
C ALA A 37 5.34 1.91 2.06
N THR A 38 4.94 1.12 3.06
CA THR A 38 5.19 1.43 4.48
C THR A 38 6.66 1.30 4.87
N GLU A 39 7.41 0.36 4.27
CA GLU A 39 8.85 0.24 4.45
C GLU A 39 9.61 1.45 3.90
N GLU A 40 9.24 1.92 2.70
CA GLU A 40 9.84 3.12 2.08
C GLU A 40 9.72 4.36 2.95
N GLN A 41 8.61 4.49 3.67
CA GLN A 41 8.37 5.65 4.53
C GLN A 41 8.74 5.40 6.00
N ARG A 42 9.29 4.22 6.32
CA ARG A 42 9.51 3.78 7.71
C ARG A 42 8.26 3.95 8.60
N LEU A 43 7.07 3.79 8.00
CA LEU A 43 5.76 3.96 8.65
C LEU A 43 5.20 2.65 9.21
N LEU A 44 5.97 1.56 9.18
CA LEU A 44 5.55 0.31 9.80
C LEU A 44 5.29 0.57 11.29
N ARG A 45 4.01 0.54 11.68
CA ARG A 45 3.63 0.71 13.07
C ARG A 45 4.23 -0.48 13.84
N SER A 46 5.09 -0.20 14.82
CA SER A 46 5.54 -1.20 15.78
C SER A 46 4.30 -1.82 16.43
N SER A 47 4.15 -3.14 16.34
CA SER A 47 3.15 -3.86 17.14
C SER A 47 3.64 -3.80 18.58
N THR A 48 3.00 -2.96 19.40
CA THR A 48 2.98 -3.10 20.86
C THR A 48 1.88 -4.09 21.23
#